data_AF-T0MLX4-F1
#
_entry.id   AF-T0MLX4-F1
#
_cell.length_a   1.000
_cell.length_b   1.000
_cell.length_c   1.000
_cell.angle_alpha   90.00
_cell.angle_beta   90.00
_cell.angle_gamma   90.00
#
_symmetry.space_group_name_H-M   'P 1'
#
loop_
_entity.id
_entity.type
_entity.pdbx_description
1 polymer ?
#
loop_
_entity_poly.entity_id
_entity_poly.type
_entity_poly.pdbx_seq_one_letter_code
_entity_poly.pdbx_strand_id
1 'polypeptide(L)'
;MLDKKELFYEILIVEVGITSFDNLRAVETEKKHKYDLLANHCGAMNGYKTRIIPYVMTWEGITTTFYIKYRSELNLDSRTQAYIQARVLKMTLESLSMEARRGEVIAENEQEVTVKENLESNTCENHPISICDDILKK
;
A
#
# COMPACT_ATOMS: atom_id res chain seq x y z
N MET A 1 9.21 -51.19 -3.66
CA MET A 1 9.25 -50.16 -2.60
C MET A 1 9.11 -48.82 -3.32
N LEU A 2 7.87 -48.32 -3.44
CA LEU A 2 7.61 -47.06 -4.14
C LEU A 2 8.08 -45.93 -3.23
N ASP A 3 9.08 -45.20 -3.69
CA ASP A 3 9.57 -43.97 -3.09
C ASP A 3 8.41 -42.97 -3.08
N LYS A 4 7.67 -42.89 -1.97
CA LYS A 4 6.67 -41.86 -1.75
C LYS A 4 7.42 -40.55 -1.61
N LYS A 5 7.75 -39.90 -2.73
CA LYS A 5 7.97 -38.47 -2.76
C LYS A 5 6.66 -37.82 -2.33
N GLU A 6 6.51 -37.57 -1.03
CA GLU A 6 5.48 -36.67 -0.54
C GLU A 6 5.74 -35.32 -1.23
N LEU A 7 4.89 -35.00 -2.21
CA LEU A 7 4.82 -33.65 -2.76
C LEU A 7 4.34 -32.77 -1.61
N PHE A 8 5.27 -32.12 -0.93
CA PHE A 8 4.94 -31.06 0.02
C PHE A 8 4.34 -29.90 -0.78
N TYR A 9 3.02 -29.87 -0.88
CA TYR A 9 2.31 -28.74 -1.50
C TYR A 9 2.44 -27.52 -0.57
N GLU A 10 2.91 -26.40 -1.12
CA GLU A 10 3.02 -25.12 -0.42
C GLU A 10 1.85 -24.22 -0.83
N ILE A 11 1.15 -23.65 0.15
CA ILE A 11 0.14 -22.61 -0.04
C ILE A 11 0.84 -21.26 0.13
N LEU A 12 0.79 -20.44 -0.91
CA LEU A 12 1.36 -19.09 -0.89
C LEU A 12 0.24 -18.04 -0.89
N ILE A 13 0.17 -17.25 0.17
CA ILE A 13 -0.75 -16.13 0.31
C ILE A 13 0.02 -14.85 -0.02
N VAL A 14 -0.34 -14.18 -1.11
CA VAL A 14 0.27 -12.90 -1.51
C VAL A 14 -0.74 -11.79 -1.28
N GLU A 15 -0.44 -10.87 -0.37
CA GLU A 15 -1.23 -9.64 -0.23
C GLU A 15 -0.44 -8.46 -0.79
N VAL A 16 -0.97 -7.86 -1.86
CA VAL A 16 -0.39 -6.67 -2.46
C VAL A 16 -1.01 -5.43 -1.83
N GLY A 17 -0.19 -4.43 -1.49
CA GLY A 17 -0.66 -3.15 -0.96
C GLY A 17 0.07 -1.96 -1.57
N ILE A 18 -0.64 -0.84 -1.69
CA ILE A 18 -0.02 0.48 -1.84
C ILE A 18 -0.23 1.26 -0.56
N THR A 19 0.72 2.11 -0.18
CA THR A 19 0.62 2.95 1.04
C THR A 19 1.49 4.20 0.94
N SER A 20 1.40 5.08 1.94
CA SER A 20 2.30 6.22 2.10
C SER A 20 3.67 5.78 2.59
N PHE A 21 4.69 6.61 2.34
CA PHE A 21 6.04 6.35 2.84
C PHE A 21 6.07 6.16 4.36
N ASP A 22 5.38 7.02 5.10
CA ASP A 22 5.35 7.00 6.57
C ASP A 22 4.76 5.71 7.14
N ASN A 23 3.77 5.14 6.46
CA ASN A 23 3.06 3.95 6.91
C ASN A 23 3.65 2.65 6.36
N LEU A 24 4.69 2.70 5.51
CA LEU A 24 5.18 1.55 4.74
C LEU A 24 5.52 0.34 5.63
N ARG A 25 6.30 0.54 6.69
CA ARG A 25 6.69 -0.54 7.61
C ARG A 25 5.52 -1.10 8.43
N ALA A 26 4.59 -0.22 8.84
CA ALA A 26 3.43 -0.63 9.62
C ALA A 26 2.50 -1.51 8.77
N VAL A 27 2.20 -1.09 7.54
CA VAL A 27 1.36 -1.85 6.60
C VAL A 27 2.00 -3.18 6.20
N GLU A 28 3.32 -3.22 5.99
CA GLU A 28 4.02 -4.49 5.75
C GLU A 28 3.82 -5.49 6.89
N THR A 29 3.93 -5.01 8.12
CA THR A 29 3.77 -5.84 9.33
C THR A 29 2.33 -6.29 9.50
N GLU A 30 1.36 -5.38 9.38
CA GLU A 30 -0.06 -5.70 9.46
C GLU A 30 -0.46 -6.76 8.43
N LYS A 31 -0.06 -6.57 7.16
CA LYS A 31 -0.38 -7.51 6.08
C LYS A 31 0.30 -8.87 6.24
N LYS A 32 1.52 -8.89 6.82
CA LYS A 32 2.22 -10.13 7.13
C LYS A 32 1.42 -11.00 8.11
N HIS A 33 0.81 -10.37 9.10
CA HIS A 33 0.13 -11.05 10.20
C HIS A 33 -1.38 -11.26 9.97
N LYS A 34 -1.97 -10.57 8.99
CA LYS A 34 -3.40 -10.62 8.68
C LYS A 34 -3.96 -12.03 8.45
N TYR A 35 -3.17 -12.94 7.88
CA TYR A 35 -3.60 -14.32 7.59
C TYR A 35 -2.94 -15.38 8.48
N ASP A 36 -2.33 -15.01 9.61
CA ASP A 36 -1.64 -15.98 10.47
C ASP A 36 -2.58 -17.10 10.92
N LEU A 37 -3.82 -16.78 11.29
CA LEU A 37 -4.83 -17.78 11.67
C LEU A 37 -5.15 -18.75 10.51
N LEU A 38 -5.32 -18.21 9.29
CA LEU A 38 -5.59 -19.02 8.11
C LEU A 38 -4.39 -19.92 7.77
N ALA A 39 -3.18 -19.37 7.81
CA ALA A 39 -1.95 -20.12 7.54
C ALA A 39 -1.74 -21.24 8.55
N ASN A 40 -1.98 -20.98 9.83
CA ASN A 40 -1.90 -21.98 10.88
C ASN A 40 -2.93 -23.11 10.69
N HIS A 41 -4.17 -22.75 10.35
CA HIS A 41 -5.23 -23.72 10.10
C HIS A 41 -4.93 -24.60 8.88
N CYS A 42 -4.45 -24.00 7.77
CA CYS A 42 -4.04 -24.73 6.58
C CYS A 42 -2.88 -25.71 6.86
N GLY A 43 -1.91 -25.29 7.69
CA GLY A 43 -0.83 -26.16 8.14
C GLY A 43 -1.32 -27.34 8.99
N ALA A 44 -2.28 -27.09 9.88
CA ALA A 44 -2.82 -28.10 10.79
C ALA A 44 -3.71 -29.14 10.08
N MET A 45 -4.54 -28.74 9.11
CA MET A 45 -5.49 -29.65 8.46
C MET A 45 -4.84 -30.71 7.57
N ASN A 46 -3.82 -30.33 6.80
CA ASN A 46 -3.31 -31.13 5.70
C ASN A 46 -1.78 -31.25 5.67
N GLY A 47 -1.07 -30.68 6.67
CA GLY A 47 0.38 -30.65 6.69
C GLY A 47 0.99 -29.77 5.58
N TYR A 48 0.20 -28.90 4.95
CA TYR A 48 0.69 -27.99 3.91
C TYR A 48 1.59 -26.93 4.52
N LYS A 49 2.72 -26.67 3.87
CA LYS A 49 3.54 -25.51 4.20
C LYS A 49 2.78 -24.26 3.76
N THR A 50 2.48 -23.33 4.65
CA THR A 50 1.83 -22.07 4.29
C THR A 50 2.79 -20.91 4.50
N ARG A 51 2.85 -19.99 3.52
CA ARG A 51 3.68 -18.79 3.58
C ARG A 51 2.87 -17.55 3.20
N ILE A 52 3.07 -16.47 3.95
CA ILE A 52 2.45 -15.17 3.70
C ILE A 52 3.52 -14.21 3.18
N ILE A 53 3.24 -13.58 2.04
CA ILE A 53 4.08 -12.54 1.42
C ILE A 53 3.29 -11.23 1.39
N PRO A 54 3.64 -10.25 2.25
CA PRO A 54 3.17 -8.89 2.10
C PRO A 54 4.00 -8.18 1.01
N TYR A 55 3.41 -7.97 -0.16
CA TYR A 55 4.05 -7.27 -1.28
C TYR A 55 3.59 -5.80 -1.30
N VAL A 56 4.27 -4.97 -0.51
CA VAL A 56 3.87 -3.57 -0.28
C VAL A 56 4.85 -2.61 -0.92
N MET A 57 4.33 -1.56 -1.54
CA MET A 57 5.11 -0.46 -2.08
C MET A 57 4.39 0.87 -1.86
N THR A 58 5.08 1.98 -2.08
CA THR A 58 4.41 3.30 -2.11
C THR A 58 3.86 3.61 -3.48
N TRP A 59 2.91 4.55 -3.57
CA TRP A 59 2.42 5.05 -4.86
C TRP A 59 3.55 5.67 -5.72
N GLU A 60 4.59 6.21 -5.09
CA GLU A 60 5.79 6.79 -5.74
C GLU A 60 6.81 5.74 -6.18
N GLY A 61 6.57 4.45 -5.88
CA GLY A 61 7.51 3.37 -6.21
C GLY A 61 8.68 3.23 -5.23
N ILE A 62 8.68 3.97 -4.11
CA ILE A 62 9.59 3.70 -2.98
C ILE A 62 9.24 2.35 -2.39
N THR A 63 10.27 1.53 -2.13
CA THR A 63 10.16 0.14 -1.71
C THR A 63 11.14 -0.17 -0.57
N THR A 64 10.92 -1.28 0.12
CA THR A 64 11.79 -1.75 1.21
C THR A 64 12.68 -2.91 0.76
N THR A 65 13.60 -3.33 1.62
CA THR A 65 14.36 -4.57 1.43
C THR A 65 13.46 -5.80 1.42
N PHE A 66 12.33 -5.78 2.13
CA PHE A 66 11.33 -6.85 2.09
C PHE A 66 10.68 -6.97 0.72
N TYR A 67 10.28 -5.84 0.12
CA TYR A 67 9.77 -5.81 -1.26
C TYR A 67 10.75 -6.46 -2.25
N ILE A 68 12.04 -6.10 -2.19
CA ILE A 68 13.06 -6.65 -3.09
C ILE A 68 13.20 -8.16 -2.88
N LYS A 69 13.25 -8.61 -1.62
CA LYS A 69 13.29 -10.03 -1.27
C LYS A 69 12.09 -10.79 -1.85
N TYR A 70 10.87 -10.29 -1.63
CA TYR A 70 9.66 -10.95 -2.10
C TYR A 70 9.49 -10.91 -3.61
N ARG A 71 9.95 -9.83 -4.26
CA ARG A 71 10.05 -9.78 -5.72
C ARG A 71 10.87 -10.97 -6.24
N SER A 72 12.05 -11.20 -5.65
CA SER A 72 12.93 -12.29 -6.05
C SER A 72 12.31 -13.65 -5.75
N GLU A 73 11.69 -13.82 -4.58
CA GLU A 73 10.98 -15.07 -4.22
C GLU A 73 9.81 -15.39 -5.16
N LEU A 74 9.12 -14.36 -5.66
CA LEU A 74 8.01 -14.48 -6.61
C LEU A 74 8.45 -14.51 -8.08
N ASN A 75 9.74 -14.34 -8.37
CA ASN A 75 10.31 -14.25 -9.71
C ASN A 75 9.61 -13.20 -10.61
N LEU A 76 9.31 -12.02 -10.06
CA LEU A 76 8.58 -10.98 -10.79
C LEU A 76 9.52 -10.13 -11.67
N ASP A 77 9.23 -10.14 -12.97
CA ASP A 77 9.86 -9.25 -13.93
C ASP A 77 9.30 -7.83 -13.83
N SER A 78 10.02 -6.86 -14.40
CA SER A 78 9.64 -5.44 -14.28
C SER A 78 8.29 -5.12 -14.93
N ARG A 79 7.91 -5.85 -15.99
CA ARG A 79 6.59 -5.68 -16.63
C ARG A 79 5.48 -6.10 -15.70
N THR A 80 5.60 -7.27 -15.05
CA THR A 80 4.59 -7.74 -14.09
C THR A 80 4.48 -6.80 -12.92
N GLN A 81 5.59 -6.24 -12.45
CA GLN A 81 5.54 -5.24 -11.38
C GLN A 81 4.79 -3.98 -11.76
N ALA A 82 5.09 -3.40 -12.93
CA ALA A 82 4.41 -2.21 -13.41
C ALA A 82 2.90 -2.49 -13.56
N TYR A 83 2.54 -3.68 -14.03
CA TYR A 83 1.14 -4.11 -14.10
C TYR A 83 0.49 -4.21 -12.71
N ILE A 84 1.16 -4.84 -11.75
CA ILE A 84 0.68 -4.94 -10.37
C ILE A 84 0.47 -3.54 -9.78
N GLN A 85 1.46 -2.65 -9.92
CA GLN A 85 1.41 -1.29 -9.40
C GLN A 85 0.24 -0.51 -10.02
N ALA A 86 0.12 -0.52 -11.36
CA ALA A 86 -0.98 0.14 -12.06
C ALA A 86 -2.35 -0.41 -11.64
N ARG A 87 -2.46 -1.72 -11.46
CA ARG A 87 -3.71 -2.37 -11.06
C ARG A 87 -4.14 -1.99 -9.64
N VAL A 88 -3.22 -1.99 -8.68
CA VAL A 88 -3.54 -1.62 -7.29
C VAL A 88 -3.83 -0.13 -7.18
N LEU A 89 -3.09 0.74 -7.88
CA LEU A 89 -3.41 2.17 -7.98
C LEU A 89 -4.81 2.39 -8.54
N LYS A 90 -5.15 1.69 -9.64
CA LYS A 90 -6.48 1.78 -10.25
C LYS A 90 -7.58 1.33 -9.28
N MET A 91 -7.44 0.16 -8.65
CA MET A 91 -8.41 -0.35 -7.68
C MET A 91 -8.57 0.60 -6.48
N THR A 92 -7.48 1.19 -6.01
CA THR A 92 -7.50 2.17 -4.90
C THR A 92 -8.24 3.44 -5.32
N LEU A 93 -7.95 3.98 -6.50
CA LEU A 93 -8.65 5.16 -7.04
C LEU A 93 -10.14 4.90 -7.25
N GLU A 94 -10.49 3.73 -7.79
CA GLU A 94 -11.89 3.32 -7.98
C GLU A 94 -12.63 3.23 -6.66
N SER A 95 -12.01 2.65 -5.61
CA SER A 95 -12.55 2.66 -4.25
C SER A 95 -12.78 4.10 -3.80
N LEU A 96 -11.72 4.92 -3.73
CA LEU A 96 -11.80 6.29 -3.22
C LEU A 96 -12.87 7.13 -3.96
N SER A 97 -13.01 6.93 -5.28
CA SER A 97 -14.03 7.58 -6.09
C SER A 97 -15.45 7.09 -5.77
N MET A 98 -15.63 5.79 -5.47
CA MET A 98 -16.89 5.26 -4.98
C MET A 98 -17.23 5.82 -3.60
N GLU A 99 -16.27 5.88 -2.68
CA GLU A 99 -16.43 6.47 -1.36
C GLU A 99 -16.80 7.97 -1.45
N ALA A 100 -16.08 8.75 -2.26
CA ALA A 100 -16.36 10.17 -2.45
C ALA A 100 -17.77 10.44 -2.99
N ARG A 101 -18.29 9.58 -3.88
CA ARG A 101 -19.65 9.69 -4.42
C ARG A 101 -20.74 9.33 -3.43
N ARG A 102 -20.44 8.50 -2.43
CA ARG A 102 -21.41 8.12 -1.39
C ARG A 102 -21.69 9.27 -0.43
N GLY A 103 -20.88 10.33 -0.44
CA GLY A 103 -21.14 11.53 0.34
C GLY A 103 -21.34 11.21 1.82
N GLU A 104 -20.44 10.43 2.42
CA GLU A 104 -20.37 10.37 3.87
C GLU A 104 -20.04 11.78 4.36
N VAL A 105 -21.08 12.48 4.81
CA VAL A 105 -20.92 13.55 5.79
C VAL A 105 -20.28 12.84 6.97
N ILE A 106 -18.97 13.04 7.13
CA ILE A 106 -18.31 12.75 8.38
C ILE A 106 -18.96 13.73 9.36
N ALA A 107 -20.03 13.30 10.02
CA ALA A 107 -20.48 13.97 11.22
C ALA A 107 -19.30 13.82 12.18
N GLU A 108 -18.56 14.92 12.33
CA GLU A 108 -17.53 15.05 13.35
C GLU A 108 -18.23 14.85 14.68
N ASN A 109 -18.21 13.61 15.18
CA ASN A 109 -18.52 13.36 16.57
C ASN A 109 -17.31 13.91 17.33
N GLU A 110 -17.46 15.15 17.81
CA GLU A 110 -16.59 15.80 18.78
C GLU A 110 -16.33 14.84 19.94
N GLN A 111 -15.19 14.14 19.90
CA GLN A 111 -14.50 13.75 21.12
C GLN A 111 -13.50 14.86 21.41
N GLU A 112 -13.99 15.80 22.21
CA GLU A 112 -13.23 16.79 22.94
C GLU A 112 -12.01 16.15 23.62
N VAL A 113 -10.84 16.31 23.02
CA VAL A 113 -9.56 16.30 23.74
C VAL A 113 -8.91 17.64 23.46
N THR A 114 -9.00 18.49 24.47
CA THR A 114 -8.51 19.85 24.50
C THR A 114 -7.01 19.90 24.22
N VAL A 115 -6.62 20.33 23.01
CA VAL A 115 -5.31 20.97 22.79
C VAL A 115 -5.60 22.29 22.10
N LYS A 116 -5.67 23.34 22.93
CA LYS A 116 -5.75 24.72 22.49
C LYS A 116 -4.46 25.11 21.76
N GLU A 117 -4.64 26.04 20.83
CA GLU A 117 -3.63 26.90 20.18
C GLU A 117 -2.81 26.25 19.06
N ASN A 118 -3.24 26.47 17.81
CA ASN A 118 -2.61 27.46 16.91
C ASN A 118 -3.25 27.37 15.52
N LEU A 119 -4.28 28.20 15.30
CA LEU A 119 -4.71 28.58 13.95
C LEU A 119 -4.32 30.04 13.76
N GLU A 120 -3.15 30.29 13.16
CA GLU A 120 -2.98 31.51 12.37
C GLU A 120 -2.24 31.20 11.07
N SER A 121 -2.94 31.52 9.99
CA SER A 121 -2.48 31.76 8.61
C SER A 121 -1.93 30.57 7.83
N ASN A 122 -2.66 30.19 6.78
CA ASN A 122 -2.16 30.14 5.40
C ASN A 122 -3.29 29.75 4.44
N THR A 123 -4.15 30.71 4.09
CA THR A 123 -4.89 30.67 2.82
C THR A 123 -3.98 31.25 1.74
N CYS A 124 -3.51 30.39 0.84
CA CYS A 124 -2.78 30.80 -0.36
C CYS A 124 -3.78 31.35 -1.39
N GLU A 125 -3.74 32.67 -1.61
CA GLU A 125 -4.46 33.32 -2.70
C GLU A 125 -3.71 33.10 -4.02
N ASN A 126 -4.39 32.51 -4.99
CA ASN A 126 -3.93 32.44 -6.36
C ASN A 126 -4.04 33.82 -7.01
N HIS A 127 -2.93 34.38 -7.50
CA HIS A 127 -2.94 35.52 -8.41
C HIS A 127 -2.17 35.19 -9.71
N PRO A 128 -2.60 35.70 -10.87
CA PRO A 128 -2.05 35.29 -12.16
C PRO A 128 -0.65 35.85 -12.39
N ILE A 129 0.22 35.03 -12.99
CA ILE A 129 1.58 35.42 -13.35
C ILE A 129 1.52 36.35 -14.58
N SER A 130 1.83 37.63 -14.38
CA SER A 130 2.13 38.57 -15.46
C SER A 130 3.60 38.45 -15.85
N ILE A 131 3.87 38.16 -17.12
CA ILE A 131 5.20 38.16 -17.73
C ILE A 131 5.73 39.60 -17.77
N CYS A 132 6.95 39.82 -17.29
CA CYS A 132 7.68 41.07 -17.49
C CYS A 132 8.77 40.87 -18.54
N ASP A 133 8.55 41.43 -19.73
CA ASP A 133 9.63 41.91 -20.58
C ASP A 133 10.22 43.17 -19.93
N ASP A 134 11.54 43.19 -19.70
CA ASP A 134 12.42 44.36 -19.86
C ASP A 134 13.85 44.00 -19.45
N ILE A 135 14.58 43.34 -20.35
CA ILE A 135 16.04 43.49 -20.44
C ILE A 135 16.29 44.68 -21.35
N LEU A 136 16.54 45.87 -20.79
CA LEU A 136 17.42 46.91 -21.36
C LEU A 136 17.37 48.19 -20.53
N LYS A 137 18.41 48.40 -19.70
CA LYS A 137 19.27 49.59 -19.71
C LYS A 137 20.13 49.65 -18.44
N LYS A 138 21.41 49.29 -18.60
CA LYS A 138 22.50 50.15 -18.17
C LYS A 138 23.73 49.92 -19.04
#